data_AF-A0A0D3AGB1-F1
#
_entry.id   AF-A0A0D3AGB1-F1
#
_cell.length_a   1.000
_cell.length_b   1.000
_cell.length_c   1.000
_cell.angle_alpha   90.00
_cell.angle_beta   90.00
_cell.angle_gamma   90.00
#
_symmetry.space_group_name_H-M   'P 1'
#
loop_
_entity.id
_entity.type
_entity.pdbx_description
1 polymer ?
#
loop_
_entity_poly.entity_id
_entity_poly.type
_entity_poly.pdbx_seq_one_letter_code
_entity_poly.pdbx_strand_id
1 'polypeptide(L)' 'MDHGGLKKEVETKTPMGRVGEANEVSSLVAFLCFPAASYITGQVICVDGGATINGLSFKSLP' A
#
# COMPACT_ATOMS: atom_id res chain seq x y z
N MET A 1 -17.82 13.09 8.21
CA MET A 1 -16.66 12.21 8.46
C MET A 1 -15.49 13.12 8.77
N ASP A 2 -14.91 13.07 9.97
CA ASP A 2 -13.71 13.84 10.26
C ASP A 2 -12.48 13.22 9.56
N HIS A 3 -11.42 14.00 9.35
CA HIS A 3 -10.19 13.52 8.68
C HIS A 3 -9.46 12.42 9.48
N GLY A 4 -9.67 12.33 10.79
CA GLY A 4 -9.06 11.33 11.66
C GLY A 4 -9.69 9.94 11.54
N GLY A 5 -10.99 9.87 11.24
CA GLY A 5 -11.71 8.62 11.03
C GLY A 5 -11.17 7.81 9.86
N LEU A 6 -10.86 8.48 8.74
CA LEU A 6 -10.30 7.83 7.54
C LEU A 6 -8.91 7.24 7.80
N LYS A 7 -8.02 8.00 8.48
CA LYS A 7 -6.66 7.55 8.79
C LYS A 7 -6.67 6.28 9.63
N LYS A 8 -7.49 6.27 10.69
CA LYS A 8 -7.60 5.12 11.60
C LYS A 8 -8.15 3.87 10.91
N GLU A 9 -9.08 4.05 9.97
CA GLU A 9 -9.60 2.95 9.16
C GLU A 9 -8.53 2.34 8.26
N VAL A 10 -7.73 3.18 7.59
CA VAL A 10 -6.61 2.74 6.75
C VAL A 10 -5.59 1.98 7.59
N GLU A 11 -5.19 2.51 8.75
CA GLU A 11 -4.24 1.85 9.65
C GLU A 11 -4.75 0.49 10.14
N THR A 12 -6.04 0.37 10.47
CA THR A 12 -6.64 -0.88 10.94
C THR A 12 -6.71 -1.95 9.85
N LYS A 13 -6.92 -1.54 8.59
CA LYS A 13 -7.01 -2.46 7.44
C LYS A 13 -5.66 -2.76 6.81
N THR A 14 -4.61 -2.01 7.13
CA THR A 14 -3.25 -2.25 6.65
C THR A 14 -2.54 -3.18 7.64
N PRO A 15 -2.06 -4.37 7.23
CA PRO A 15 -1.33 -5.28 8.10
C PRO A 15 -0.13 -4.64 8.83
N MET A 16 0.56 -3.69 8.18
CA MET A 16 1.63 -2.92 8.82
C MET A 16 1.14 -1.91 9.88
N GLY A 17 -0.17 -1.71 10.03
CA GLY A 17 -0.77 -0.90 11.10
C GLY A 17 -0.54 0.60 10.97
N ARG A 18 -0.01 1.07 9.85
CA ARG A 18 0.34 2.48 9.62
C ARG A 18 0.10 2.89 8.17
N VAL A 19 -0.01 4.20 7.95
CA VAL A 19 0.09 4.78 6.61
C VAL A 19 1.54 4.68 6.11
N GLY A 20 1.69 4.39 4.82
CA GLY A 20 3.00 4.37 4.17
C GLY A 20 3.54 5.78 3.96
N GLU A 21 4.87 5.89 3.94
CA GLU A 21 5.57 7.14 3.63
C GLU A 21 5.86 7.25 2.13
N ALA A 22 5.94 8.48 1.61
CA ALA A 22 6.14 8.71 0.16
C ALA A 22 7.43 8.06 -0.38
N ASN A 23 8.47 7.96 0.46
CA ASN A 23 9.75 7.36 0.09
C ASN A 23 9.66 5.83 -0.11
N GLU A 24 8.67 5.15 0.49
CA GLU A 24 8.48 3.70 0.33
C GLU A 24 8.00 3.38 -1.10
N VAL A 25 7.14 4.22 -1.67
CA VAL A 25 6.72 4.12 -3.08
C VAL A 25 7.85 4.55 -4.02
N SER A 26 8.49 5.69 -3.75
CA SER A 26 9.55 6.20 -4.63
C SER A 26 10.76 5.28 -4.69
N SER A 27 11.06 4.54 -3.62
CA SER A 27 12.17 3.58 -3.60
C SER A 27 11.95 2.42 -4.58
N LEU A 28 10.71 1.90 -4.68
CA LEU A 28 10.39 0.89 -5.70
C LEU A 28 10.50 1.48 -7.11
N VAL A 29 9.98 2.69 -7.33
CA VAL A 29 10.06 3.37 -8.64
C VAL A 29 11.51 3.53 -9.07
N ALA A 30 12.38 3.99 -8.16
CA ALA A 30 13.81 4.13 -8.44
C ALA A 30 14.47 2.79 -8.79
N PHE A 31 14.15 1.71 -8.05
CA PHE A 31 14.63 0.37 -8.36
C PHE A 31 14.21 -0.10 -9.76
N LEU A 32 12.95 0.15 -10.16
CA LEU A 32 12.45 -0.23 -11.49
C LEU A 32 13.15 0.52 -12.64
N CYS A 33 13.80 1.65 -12.37
CA CYS A 33 14.63 2.36 -13.33
C CYS A 33 16.06 1.79 -13.45
N PHE A 34 16.48 0.89 -12.56
CA PHE A 34 17.83 0.32 -12.59
C PHE A 34 17.96 -0.86 -13.57
N PRO A 35 19.18 -1.12 -14.10
CA PRO A 35 19.43 -2.28 -14.97
C PRO A 35 19.03 -3.63 -14.34
N ALA A 36 19.06 -3.72 -13.01
CA ALA A 36 18.63 -4.90 -12.26
C ALA A 36 17.16 -5.27 -12.49
N ALA A 37 16.32 -4.30 -12.86
CA ALA A 37 14.90 -4.50 -13.17
C ALA A 37 14.64 -4.76 -14.66
N SER A 38 15.67 -4.93 -15.50
CA SER A 38 15.55 -5.00 -16.97
C SER A 38 14.61 -6.08 -17.52
N TYR A 39 14.27 -7.10 -16.73
CA TYR A 39 13.33 -8.16 -17.12
C TYR A 39 11.99 -8.11 -16.39
N ILE A 40 11.74 -7.05 -15.61
CA ILE A 40 10.48 -6.82 -14.91
C ILE A 40 9.60 -5.95 -15.81
N THR A 41 8.61 -6.57 -16.45
CA THR A 41 7.64 -5.88 -17.30
C THR A 41 6.26 -6.52 -17.19
N GLY A 42 5.21 -5.73 -17.47
CA GLY A 42 3.81 -6.17 -17.44
C GLY A 42 3.27 -6.51 -16.04
N GLN A 43 3.95 -6.08 -14.97
CA GLN A 43 3.55 -6.38 -13.59
C GLN A 43 2.86 -5.20 -12.91
N VAL A 44 1.89 -5.51 -12.05
CA VAL A 44 1.33 -4.57 -11.07
C VAL A 44 1.92 -4.93 -9.72
N ILE A 45 2.73 -4.04 -9.14
CA ILE A 45 3.39 -4.27 -7.85
C ILE A 45 2.71 -3.42 -6.78
N CYS A 46 2.13 -4.05 -5.77
CA CYS A 46 1.47 -3.36 -4.66
C CYS A 46 2.51 -2.86 -3.64
N VAL A 47 2.50 -1.56 -3.35
CA VAL A 47 3.32 -0.93 -2.29
C VAL A 47 2.40 -0.23 -1.31
N ASP A 48 1.77 -1.01 -0.43
CA ASP A 48 0.62 -0.57 0.35
C ASP A 48 0.61 -1.09 1.80
N GLY A 49 1.76 -1.56 2.28
CA GLY A 49 1.89 -2.16 3.62
C GLY A 49 1.01 -3.40 3.84
N GLY A 50 0.59 -4.05 2.74
CA GLY A 50 -0.26 -5.23 2.72
C GLY A 50 -1.76 -4.92 2.70
N ALA A 51 -2.19 -3.68 2.53
CA ALA A 51 -3.62 -3.33 2.53
C ALA A 51 -4.45 -4.17 1.54
N THR A 52 -3.88 -4.50 0.37
CA THR A 52 -4.52 -5.32 -0.67
C THR A 52 -4.85 -6.74 -0.21
N ILE A 53 -4.10 -7.33 0.74
CA ILE A 53 -4.36 -8.72 1.17
C ILE A 53 -5.69 -8.86 1.90
N ASN A 54 -6.14 -7.80 2.56
CA ASN A 54 -7.43 -7.77 3.26
C ASN A 54 -8.59 -7.46 2.30
N GLY A 55 -8.31 -7.11 1.03
CA GLY A 55 -9.29 -6.69 0.04
C GLY A 55 -10.15 -5.51 0.50
N LEU A 56 -11.22 -5.20 -0.26
CA LEU A 56 -12.34 -4.38 0.21
C LEU A 56 -13.12 -5.15 1.29
N SER A 57 -12.50 -5.42 2.43
CA SER A 57 -13.23 -5.90 3.60
C SER A 57 -14.05 -4.72 4.14
N PHE A 58 -15.25 -4.58 3.59
CA PHE A 58 -16.39 -4.05 4.33
C PHE A 58 -16.69 -5.07 5.40
N LYS A 59 -15.96 -5.00 6.52
CA LYS A 59 -16.47 -5.59 7.74
C LYS A 59 -17.80 -4.87 7.97
N SER A 60 -18.92 -5.55 7.69
CA SER A 60 -20.22 -5.15 8.22
C SER A 60 -19.96 -4.90 9.69
N LEU A 61 -19.99 -3.63 10.11
CA LEU A 61 -20.20 -3.40 11.53
C LEU A 61 -21.53 -4.07 11.88
N PRO A 62 -21.64 -4.72 13.05
CA PRO A 62 -22.96 -5.05 13.57
C PRO A 62 -23.81 -3.78 13.73
#